data_AF-A0A5J4Q658-F1
#
_entry.id   AF-A0A5J4Q658-F1
#
_cell.length_a   1.000
_cell.length_b   1.000
_cell.length_c   1.000
_cell.angle_alpha   90.00
_cell.angle_beta   90.00
_cell.angle_gamma   90.00
#
_symmetry.space_group_name_H-M   'P 1'
#
loop_
_entity.id
_entity.type
_entity.pdbx_description
1 polymer ?
#
loop_
_entity_poly.entity_id
_entity_poly.type
_entity_poly.pdbx_seq_one_letter_code
_entity_poly.pdbx_strand_id
1 'polypeptide(L)' 'GKVYLVLEFCAGGDMRHYIDDMKKKGTMISNEKAWEVIAQLNSAMNQLHKNQIIHADMKPDNVLFTEDFKVKLADFGMA' A
#
# COMPACT_ATOMS: atom_id res chain seq x y z
N GLY A 1 0.85 -20.00 -22.77
CA GLY A 1 -0.47 -19.49 -22.35
C GLY A 1 -0.28 -18.20 -21.57
N LYS A 2 -1.31 -17.36 -21.46
CA LYS A 2 -1.29 -16.16 -20.60
C LYS A 2 -2.13 -16.42 -19.36
N VAL A 3 -1.62 -16.01 -18.20
CA VAL A 3 -2.35 -16.05 -16.92
C VAL A 3 -2.85 -14.64 -16.63
N TYR A 4 -4.07 -14.54 -16.12
CA TYR A 4 -4.71 -13.28 -15.74
C TYR A 4 -5.18 -13.39 -14.30
N LEU A 5 -4.96 -12.33 -13.51
CA LEU A 5 -5.49 -12.17 -12.16
C LEU A 5 -6.48 -11.02 -12.18
N VAL A 6 -7.71 -11.28 -11.74
CA VAL A 6 -8.74 -10.25 -11.53
C VAL A 6 -8.80 -9.95 -10.05
N LEU A 7 -8.46 -8.72 -9.67
CA LEU A 7 -8.35 -8.26 -8.29
C LEU A 7 -9.26 -7.06 -8.05
N GLU A 8 -9.41 -6.67 -6.79
CA GLU A 8 -10.10 -5.44 -6.43
C GLU A 8 -9.37 -4.19 -6.97
N PHE A 9 -10.15 -3.17 -7.34
CA PHE A 9 -9.61 -1.91 -7.83
C PHE A 9 -9.40 -0.92 -6.68
N CYS A 10 -8.17 -0.43 -6.52
CA CYS A 10 -7.80 0.57 -5.52
C CYS A 10 -7.76 1.96 -6.18
N ALA A 11 -8.87 2.70 -6.11
CA ALA A 11 -9.03 3.98 -6.81
C ALA A 11 -8.09 5.11 -6.33
N GLY A 12 -7.51 4.99 -5.14
CA GLY A 12 -6.56 5.95 -4.58
C GLY A 12 -5.13 5.79 -5.11
N GLY A 13 -4.87 4.80 -5.98
CA GLY A 13 -3.55 4.54 -6.54
C GLY A 13 -2.57 4.00 -5.50
N ASP A 14 -1.27 4.07 -5.82
CA ASP A 14 -0.20 3.63 -4.92
C ASP A 14 0.42 4.78 -4.10
N MET A 15 1.15 4.41 -3.05
CA MET A 15 1.79 5.36 -2.15
C MET A 15 2.93 6.13 -2.81
N ARG A 16 3.60 5.58 -3.82
CA ARG A 16 4.63 6.31 -4.57
C ARG A 16 4.02 7.54 -5.23
N HIS A 17 2.92 7.36 -5.96
CA HIS A 17 2.17 8.43 -6.60
C HIS A 17 1.66 9.45 -5.58
N TYR A 18 1.11 8.98 -4.44
CA TYR A 18 0.68 9.88 -3.37
C TYR A 18 1.83 10.77 -2.84
N ILE A 19 3.00 10.19 -2.58
CA ILE A 19 4.19 10.93 -2.12
C ILE A 19 4.64 11.94 -3.18
N ASP A 20 4.70 11.54 -4.45
CA ASP A 20 5.19 12.39 -5.52
C ASP A 20 4.23 13.57 -5.79
N ASP A 21 2.92 13.35 -5.68
CA ASP A 21 1.93 14.43 -5.81
C ASP A 21 2.00 15.43 -4.65
N MET A 22 2.27 14.97 -3.43
CA MET A 22 2.50 15.86 -2.29
C MET A 22 3.75 16.72 -2.50
N LYS A 23 4.84 16.13 -3.00
CA LYS A 23 6.07 16.86 -3.36
C LYS A 23 5.82 17.90 -4.45
N LYS A 24 5.13 17.54 -5.54
CA LYS A 24 4.80 18.47 -6.63
C LYS A 24 4.00 19.68 -6.13
N LYS A 25 3.11 19.46 -5.17
CA LYS A 25 2.29 20.52 -4.54
C LYS A 25 3.04 21.32 -3.48
N GLY A 26 4.26 20.91 -3.09
CA GLY A 26 4.99 21.52 -1.98
C GLY A 26 4.32 21.31 -0.61
N THR A 27 3.53 20.25 -0.48
CA THR A 27 2.76 19.92 0.72
C THR A 27 3.32 18.69 1.42
N MET A 28 3.05 18.56 2.72
CA MET A 28 3.43 17.41 3.53
C MET A 28 2.20 16.70 4.08
N ILE A 29 2.29 15.38 4.24
CA ILE A 29 1.26 14.62 4.94
C ILE A 29 1.19 15.07 6.40
N SER A 30 0.00 15.16 6.97
CA SER A 30 -0.15 15.44 8.40
C SER A 30 0.31 14.25 9.24
N ASN A 31 0.71 14.49 10.49
CA ASN A 31 1.13 13.43 11.40
C ASN A 31 0.00 12.44 11.67
N GLU A 32 -1.23 12.92 11.80
CA GLU A 32 -2.42 12.11 12.03
C GLU A 32 -2.63 11.14 10.87
N LYS A 33 -2.55 11.66 9.64
CA LYS A 33 -2.74 10.84 8.44
C LYS A 33 -1.59 9.86 8.23
N ALA A 34 -0.35 10.26 8.54
CA ALA A 34 0.79 9.35 8.51
C ALA A 34 0.61 8.19 9.50
N TRP A 35 0.16 8.48 10.72
CA TRP A 35 -0.12 7.45 11.72
C TRP A 35 -1.27 6.51 11.32
N GLU A 36 -2.34 7.03 10.70
CA GLU A 36 -3.41 6.19 10.15
C GLU A 36 -2.90 5.18 9.12
N VAL A 37 -2.00 5.61 8.23
CA VAL A 37 -1.39 4.76 7.21
C VAL A 37 -0.47 3.72 7.84
N ILE A 38 0.41 4.15 8.77
CA ILE A 38 1.33 3.26 9.48
C ILE A 38 0.58 2.19 10.27
N ALA A 39 -0.50 2.56 10.96
CA ALA A 39 -1.31 1.62 11.73
C ALA A 39 -1.94 0.53 10.84
N GLN A 40 -2.48 0.91 9.68
CA GLN A 40 -3.07 -0.04 8.75
C GLN A 40 -2.01 -0.94 8.10
N LEU A 41 -0.87 -0.38 7.69
CA LEU A 41 0.27 -1.15 7.19
C LEU A 41 0.74 -2.18 8.22
N ASN A 42 0.91 -1.77 9.48
CA ASN A 42 1.34 -2.66 10.54
C ASN A 42 0.31 -3.78 10.79
N SER A 43 -0.99 -3.46 10.76
CA SER A 43 -2.06 -4.46 10.86
C SER A 43 -2.00 -5.49 9.72
N ALA A 44 -1.82 -5.03 8.48
CA ALA A 44 -1.71 -5.90 7.31
C ALA A 44 -0.46 -6.80 7.40
N MET A 45 0.71 -6.24 7.71
CA MET A 45 1.95 -7.00 7.86
C MET A 45 1.87 -8.02 9.00
N ASN A 46 1.28 -7.64 10.14
CA ASN A 46 1.06 -8.55 11.25
C ASN A 46 0.16 -9.74 10.85
N GLN A 47 -0.87 -9.50 10.03
CA GLN A 47 -1.70 -10.59 9.51
C GLN A 47 -0.90 -11.55 8.62
N LEU A 48 -0.03 -11.04 7.74
CA LEU A 48 0.83 -11.89 6.91
C LEU A 48 1.78 -12.73 7.77
N HIS A 49 2.49 -12.09 8.70
CA HIS A 49 3.46 -12.76 9.55
C HIS A 49 2.82 -13.81 10.46
N LYS A 50 1.61 -13.57 10.98
CA LYS A 50 0.83 -14.57 11.73
C LYS A 50 0.52 -15.83 10.91
N ASN A 51 0.42 -15.69 9.60
CA ASN A 51 0.20 -16.79 8.66
C ASN A 51 1.51 -17.33 8.06
N GLN A 52 2.67 -16.99 8.64
CA GLN A 52 4.00 -17.40 8.14
C GLN A 52 4.28 -16.95 6.70
N ILE A 53 3.66 -15.85 6.26
CA ILE A 53 3.87 -15.25 4.95
C ILE A 53 4.79 -14.04 5.11
N ILE A 54 5.88 -14.03 4.36
CA ILE A 54 6.77 -12.87 4.21
C ILE A 54 6.40 -12.19 2.89
N HIS A 55 6.10 -10.89 2.92
CA HIS A 55 5.78 -10.14 1.70
C HIS A 55 6.98 -10.01 0.74
N ALA A 56 8.20 -9.95 1.28
CA ALA A 56 9.49 -9.89 0.59
C ALA A 56 9.78 -8.66 -0.29
N ASP A 57 8.75 -7.94 -0.76
CA ASP A 57 8.89 -6.76 -1.62
C ASP A 57 8.13 -5.52 -1.09
N MET A 58 8.35 -5.18 0.18
CA MET A 58 7.69 -4.03 0.81
C MET A 58 8.30 -2.71 0.34
N LYS A 59 7.53 -1.93 -0.42
CA LYS A 59 7.90 -0.60 -0.95
C LYS A 59 6.65 0.25 -1.23
N PRO A 60 6.75 1.59 -1.36
CA PRO A 60 5.59 2.46 -1.60
C PRO A 60 4.74 2.07 -2.82
N ASP A 61 5.39 1.56 -3.86
CA ASP A 61 4.75 1.13 -5.10
C ASP A 61 3.78 -0.06 -4.88
N ASN A 62 4.00 -0.85 -3.82
CA ASN A 62 3.21 -2.02 -3.44
C ASN A 62 2.19 -1.72 -2.32
N VAL A 63 2.03 -0.45 -1.95
CA VAL A 63 1.05 0.00 -0.96
C VAL A 63 -0.02 0.81 -1.68
N LEU A 64 -1.21 0.23 -1.81
CA LEU A 64 -2.33 0.83 -2.51
C LEU A 64 -3.32 1.49 -1.55
N PHE A 65 -4.02 2.50 -2.05
CA PHE A 65 -5.12 3.17 -1.35
C PHE A 65 -6.47 2.89 -2.02
N THR A 66 -7.47 2.54 -1.21
CA THR A 66 -8.86 2.53 -1.67
C THR A 66 -9.38 3.96 -1.85
N GLU A 67 -10.60 4.10 -2.39
CA GLU A 67 -11.30 5.39 -2.47
C GLU A 67 -11.41 6.07 -1.09
N ASP A 68 -11.76 5.30 -0.06
CA ASP A 68 -11.84 5.77 1.33
C ASP A 68 -10.48 5.89 2.06
N PHE A 69 -9.38 5.93 1.31
CA PHE A 69 -8.01 6.04 1.84
C PHE A 69 -7.62 4.92 2.84
N LYS A 70 -8.09 3.69 2.58
CA LYS A 70 -7.64 2.49 3.31
C LYS A 70 -6.44 1.88 2.62
N VAL A 71 -5.52 1.36 3.41
CA VAL A 71 -4.31 0.72 2.91
C VAL A 71 -4.59 -0.72 2.51
N LYS A 72 -4.09 -1.13 1.34
CA LYS A 72 -4.01 -2.52 0.89
C LYS A 72 -2.60 -2.82 0.38
N LEU A 73 -2.08 -3.99 0.75
CA LEU A 73 -0.81 -4.48 0.22
C LEU A 73 -1.06 -5.19 -1.11
N ALA A 74 -0.19 -4.94 -2.07
CA ALA A 74 -0.23 -5.55 -3.39
C ALA A 74 1.13 -6.14 -3.75
N ASP A 75 1.15 -6.94 -4.82
CA ASP A 75 2.36 -7.54 -5.36
C ASP A 75 3.18 -8.33 -4.30
N PHE A 76 2.59 -9.46 -3.90
CA PHE A 76 3.25 -10.46 -3.07
C PHE A 76 4.33 -11.15 -3.89
N GLY A 77 5.48 -10.49 -3.99
CA GLY A 77 6.60 -10.98 -4.77
C GLY A 77 7.06 -12.36 -4.29
N MET A 78 7.10 -13.31 -5.21
CA MET A 78 8.28 -14.18 -5.27
C MET A 78 9.22 -13.47 -6.23
N ALA A 79 10.30 -12.86 -5.72
CA ALA A 79 11.40 -12.50 -6.60
C ALA A 79 11.98 -13.77 -7.23
#